data_AF-F9ER22-F1
#
_entry.id   AF-F9ER22-F1
#
_cell.length_a   1.000
_cell.length_b   1.000
_cell.length_c   1.000
_cell.angle_alpha   90.00
_cell.angle_beta   90.00
_cell.angle_gamma   90.00
#
_symmetry.space_group_name_H-M   'P 1'
#
loop_
_entity.id
_entity.type
_entity.pdbx_description
1 polymer ?
#
loop_
_entity_poly.entity_id
_entity_poly.type
_entity_poly.pdbx_seq_one_letter_code
_entity_poly.pdbx_strand_id
1 'polypeptide(L)'
;MVIKKILSIEKENKIIQLFNKDSLENFSKNKNEMLEKLKTLNKEEADELYEQYLESNNIILENLNIEHDKLLSGGIYNNEDTSENFTDEEWKIANKFLNRYDLELWYLARGSCIIREVPDFYYKTFKDYVTDDYKEYLKITSNENEEHYVADSGLCITLEELGDRIVTWENFLEKYPNSKLNNKVNNICNSYRRDYILGVPGGIYDYKESTEEYNRFIKNILTAQQQNF
;
A
#
# COMPACT_ATOMS: atom_id res chain seq x y z
N MET A 1 27.95 -25.60 -13.95
CA MET A 1 26.54 -25.19 -14.11
C MET A 1 25.61 -25.88 -13.09
N VAL A 2 25.77 -27.19 -12.85
CA VAL A 2 24.94 -27.96 -11.88
C VAL A 2 25.10 -27.50 -10.42
N ILE A 3 26.32 -27.28 -9.94
CA ILE A 3 26.58 -26.88 -8.53
C ILE A 3 25.96 -25.51 -8.20
N LYS A 4 26.09 -24.52 -9.10
CA LYS A 4 25.47 -23.20 -8.93
C LYS A 4 23.94 -23.28 -8.83
N LYS A 5 23.32 -24.19 -9.59
CA LYS A 5 21.87 -24.43 -9.56
C LYS A 5 21.41 -25.05 -8.24
N ILE A 6 22.18 -26.00 -7.70
CA ILE A 6 21.87 -26.64 -6.41
C ILE A 6 21.96 -25.62 -5.27
N LEU A 7 23.02 -24.82 -5.22
CA LEU A 7 23.20 -23.77 -4.20
C LEU A 7 22.07 -22.72 -4.24
N SER A 8 21.61 -22.35 -5.43
CA SER A 8 20.48 -21.42 -5.61
C SER A 8 19.16 -22.01 -5.06
N ILE A 9 18.90 -23.30 -5.28
CA ILE A 9 17.70 -23.98 -4.76
C ILE A 9 17.76 -24.09 -3.23
N GLU A 10 18.92 -24.41 -2.66
CA GLU A 10 19.09 -24.46 -1.20
C GLU A 10 18.85 -23.10 -0.55
N LYS A 11 19.33 -22.01 -1.16
CA LYS A 11 19.08 -20.64 -0.70
C LYS A 11 17.58 -20.30 -0.77
N GLU A 12 16.92 -20.59 -1.90
CA GLU A 12 15.48 -20.37 -2.07
C GLU A 12 14.66 -21.11 -0.99
N ASN A 13 14.98 -22.38 -0.74
CA ASN A 13 14.30 -23.17 0.29
C ASN A 13 14.51 -22.61 1.71
N LYS A 14 15.72 -22.14 2.04
CA LYS A 14 16.00 -21.54 3.35
C LYS A 14 15.18 -20.28 3.60
N ILE A 15 15.10 -19.38 2.61
CA ILE A 15 14.31 -18.15 2.73
C ILE A 15 12.82 -18.46 2.85
N ILE A 16 12.32 -19.40 2.06
CA ILE A 16 10.91 -19.82 2.11
C ILE A 16 10.53 -20.39 3.48
N GLN A 17 11.42 -21.16 4.12
CA GLN A 17 11.19 -21.74 5.43
C GLN A 17 11.09 -20.72 6.58
N LEU A 18 11.46 -19.46 6.34
CA LEU A 18 11.29 -18.38 7.32
C LEU A 18 9.83 -17.96 7.50
N PHE A 19 8.95 -18.33 6.57
CA PHE A 19 7.55 -17.96 6.61
C PHE A 19 6.65 -19.12 7.06
N ASN A 20 5.73 -18.85 7.98
CA ASN A 20 4.73 -19.82 8.41
C ASN A 20 3.72 -20.08 7.27
N LYS A 21 3.80 -21.29 6.72
CA LYS A 21 2.93 -21.71 5.60
C LYS A 21 1.46 -21.81 5.99
N ASP A 22 1.15 -22.26 7.21
CA ASP A 22 -0.24 -22.41 7.68
C ASP A 22 -0.91 -21.03 7.83
N SER A 23 -0.19 -20.03 8.33
CA SER A 23 -0.67 -18.65 8.43
C SER A 23 -0.91 -18.02 7.06
N LEU A 24 -0.01 -18.26 6.09
CA LEU A 24 -0.18 -17.80 4.70
C LEU A 24 -1.35 -18.51 3.99
N GLU A 25 -1.54 -19.80 4.23
CA GLU A 25 -2.69 -20.56 3.73
C GLU A 25 -4.00 -20.06 4.35
N ASN A 26 -4.00 -19.71 5.63
CA ASN A 26 -5.14 -19.11 6.30
C ASN A 26 -5.53 -17.75 5.68
N PHE A 27 -4.54 -16.91 5.33
CA PHE A 27 -4.78 -15.67 4.59
C PHE A 27 -5.45 -15.94 3.22
N SER A 28 -4.93 -16.90 2.45
CA SER A 28 -5.55 -17.28 1.16
C SER A 28 -6.96 -17.87 1.31
N LYS A 29 -7.19 -18.65 2.37
CA LYS A 29 -8.52 -19.20 2.68
C LYS A 29 -9.51 -18.08 2.99
N ASN A 30 -9.13 -17.10 3.81
CA ASN A 30 -9.96 -15.93 4.09
C ASN A 30 -10.40 -15.21 2.80
N LYS A 31 -9.47 -14.99 1.87
CA LYS A 31 -9.78 -14.40 0.56
C LYS A 31 -10.76 -15.25 -0.24
N ASN A 32 -10.55 -16.57 -0.31
CA ASN A 32 -11.41 -17.47 -1.07
C ASN A 32 -12.85 -17.52 -0.52
N GLU A 33 -13.00 -17.54 0.81
CA GLU A 33 -14.32 -17.50 1.45
C GLU A 33 -15.08 -16.20 1.16
N MET A 34 -14.37 -15.07 1.16
CA MET A 34 -14.93 -13.77 0.76
C MET A 34 -15.31 -13.74 -0.74
N LEU A 35 -14.47 -14.30 -1.62
CA LEU A 35 -14.77 -14.38 -3.06
C LEU A 35 -16.05 -15.18 -3.35
N GLU A 36 -16.33 -16.25 -2.61
CA GLU A 36 -17.59 -16.98 -2.76
C GLU A 36 -18.80 -16.16 -2.33
N LYS A 37 -18.69 -15.35 -1.27
CA LYS A 37 -19.77 -14.44 -0.84
C LYS A 37 -20.05 -13.38 -1.93
N LEU A 38 -18.99 -12.74 -2.46
CA LEU A 38 -19.08 -11.68 -3.46
C LEU A 38 -19.94 -12.04 -4.68
N LYS A 39 -19.87 -13.29 -5.15
CA LYS A 39 -20.58 -13.76 -6.36
C LYS A 39 -22.11 -13.62 -6.28
N THR A 40 -22.66 -13.53 -5.08
CA THR A 40 -24.11 -13.52 -4.84
C THR A 40 -24.68 -12.16 -4.45
N LEU A 41 -23.82 -11.16 -4.22
CA LEU A 41 -24.20 -9.86 -3.70
C LEU A 41 -24.53 -8.87 -4.83
N ASN A 42 -25.39 -7.90 -4.52
CA ASN A 42 -25.47 -6.68 -5.32
C ASN A 42 -24.30 -5.73 -5.00
N LYS A 43 -24.19 -4.62 -5.74
CA LYS A 43 -23.04 -3.71 -5.62
C LYS A 43 -22.94 -3.06 -4.24
N GLU A 44 -24.06 -2.60 -3.71
CA GLU A 44 -24.11 -1.93 -2.40
C GLU A 44 -23.79 -2.91 -1.26
N GLU A 45 -24.25 -4.16 -1.34
CA GLU A 45 -23.88 -5.24 -0.42
C GLU A 45 -22.39 -5.62 -0.55
N ALA A 46 -21.83 -5.59 -1.76
CA ALA A 46 -20.42 -5.85 -2.00
C ALA A 46 -19.52 -4.75 -1.40
N ASP A 47 -19.96 -3.49 -1.41
CA ASP A 47 -19.26 -2.39 -0.72
C ASP A 47 -19.20 -2.65 0.80
N GLU A 48 -20.31 -3.09 1.40
CA GLU A 48 -20.37 -3.43 2.83
C GLU A 48 -19.50 -4.64 3.16
N LEU A 49 -19.47 -5.65 2.29
CA LEU A 49 -18.56 -6.79 2.44
C LEU A 49 -17.10 -6.36 2.33
N TYR A 50 -16.74 -5.43 1.43
CA TYR A 50 -15.38 -4.88 1.35
C TYR A 50 -14.95 -4.24 2.67
N GLU A 51 -15.80 -3.42 3.28
CA GLU A 51 -15.49 -2.75 4.54
C GLU A 51 -15.25 -3.76 5.70
N GLN A 52 -16.13 -4.75 5.82
CA GLN A 52 -15.98 -5.83 6.83
C GLN A 52 -14.74 -6.69 6.55
N TYR A 53 -14.48 -6.98 5.27
CA TYR A 53 -13.35 -7.78 4.86
C TYR A 53 -12.03 -7.04 5.12
N LEU A 54 -11.96 -5.74 4.86
CA LEU A 54 -10.79 -4.91 5.18
C LEU A 54 -10.42 -5.02 6.68
N GLU A 55 -11.40 -4.88 7.58
CA GLU A 55 -11.16 -4.97 9.03
C GLU A 55 -10.67 -6.36 9.44
N SER A 56 -11.34 -7.41 8.98
CA SER A 56 -10.95 -8.80 9.31
C SER A 56 -9.62 -9.22 8.68
N ASN A 57 -9.32 -8.75 7.47
CA ASN A 57 -8.05 -9.02 6.79
C ASN A 57 -6.89 -8.32 7.50
N ASN A 58 -7.09 -7.09 7.98
CA ASN A 58 -6.10 -6.36 8.76
C ASN A 58 -5.70 -7.13 10.03
N ILE A 59 -6.66 -7.78 10.72
CA ILE A 59 -6.36 -8.62 11.90
C ILE A 59 -5.51 -9.83 11.52
N ILE A 60 -5.79 -10.46 10.38
CA ILE A 60 -4.99 -11.60 9.89
C ILE A 60 -3.56 -11.15 9.57
N LEU A 61 -3.42 -10.00 8.89
CA LEU A 61 -2.10 -9.42 8.60
C LEU A 61 -1.34 -8.99 9.84
N GLU A 62 -2.01 -8.40 10.82
CA GLU A 62 -1.38 -8.03 12.09
C GLU A 62 -0.81 -9.28 12.78
N ASN A 63 -1.60 -10.35 12.88
CA ASN A 63 -1.13 -11.62 13.44
C ASN A 63 0.04 -12.21 12.63
N LEU A 64 -0.04 -12.15 11.29
CA LEU A 64 1.04 -12.59 10.42
C LEU A 64 2.33 -11.79 10.67
N ASN A 65 2.23 -10.47 10.81
CA ASN A 65 3.38 -9.62 11.10
C ASN A 65 3.95 -9.87 12.51
N ILE A 66 3.11 -10.03 13.53
CA ILE A 66 3.54 -10.35 14.90
C ILE A 66 4.29 -11.69 14.93
N GLU A 67 3.76 -12.70 14.24
CA GLU A 67 4.40 -14.01 14.15
C GLU A 67 5.80 -13.93 13.53
N HIS A 68 5.98 -13.03 12.55
CA HIS A 68 7.23 -12.85 11.83
C HIS A 68 8.06 -11.66 12.34
N ASP A 69 7.72 -11.05 13.48
CA ASP A 69 8.36 -9.81 13.95
C ASP A 69 9.89 -9.94 14.06
N LYS A 70 10.40 -11.06 14.58
CA LYS A 70 11.86 -11.27 14.66
C LYS A 70 12.57 -11.28 13.31
N LEU A 71 11.89 -11.75 12.27
CA LEU A 71 12.39 -11.74 10.89
C LEU A 71 12.29 -10.34 10.29
N LEU A 72 11.17 -9.67 10.52
CA LEU A 72 10.78 -8.42 9.87
C LEU A 72 11.39 -7.17 10.51
N SER A 73 11.67 -7.24 11.82
CA SER A 73 12.23 -6.17 12.65
C SER A 73 13.73 -6.35 12.88
N GLY A 74 14.41 -7.07 11.99
CA GLY A 74 15.80 -7.54 12.13
C GLY A 74 16.78 -6.50 12.66
N GLY A 75 16.63 -5.21 12.36
CA GLY A 75 17.54 -4.14 12.82
C GLY A 75 17.26 -3.51 14.20
N ILE A 76 16.14 -3.79 14.89
CA ILE A 76 15.72 -2.96 16.04
C ILE A 76 16.03 -3.58 17.41
N TYR A 77 16.09 -4.91 17.53
CA TYR A 77 16.11 -5.59 18.84
C TYR A 77 17.35 -6.44 19.18
N ASN A 78 18.32 -6.62 18.29
CA ASN A 78 19.52 -7.43 18.58
C ASN A 78 20.81 -6.60 18.52
N ASN A 79 21.28 -6.21 19.71
CA ASN A 79 22.58 -5.55 19.98
C ASN A 79 23.79 -6.49 19.83
N GLU A 80 23.79 -7.40 18.85
CA GLU A 80 24.96 -8.22 18.48
C GLU A 80 24.99 -8.37 16.96
N ASP A 81 25.68 -7.45 16.29
CA ASP A 81 26.42 -7.52 15.02
C ASP A 81 26.01 -8.45 13.84
N THR A 82 24.84 -9.11 13.79
CA THR A 82 24.49 -10.06 12.69
C THR A 82 23.00 -10.19 12.33
N SER A 83 22.24 -9.11 12.21
CA SER A 83 20.99 -9.16 11.43
C SER A 83 21.15 -8.33 10.16
N GLU A 84 21.85 -8.91 9.18
CA GLU A 84 21.77 -8.37 7.82
C GLU A 84 20.29 -8.39 7.42
N ASN A 85 19.72 -7.20 7.17
CA ASN A 85 18.47 -7.08 6.43
C ASN A 85 18.55 -7.99 5.20
N PHE A 86 17.41 -8.54 4.75
CA PHE A 86 17.35 -9.31 3.51
C PHE A 86 18.21 -8.66 2.43
N THR A 87 19.16 -9.39 1.86
CA THR A 87 19.88 -8.92 0.67
C THR A 87 18.88 -8.75 -0.48
N ASP A 88 19.20 -7.93 -1.49
CA ASP A 88 18.33 -7.75 -2.67
C ASP A 88 17.90 -9.08 -3.32
N GLU A 89 18.77 -10.08 -3.29
CA GLU A 89 18.48 -11.42 -3.80
C GLU A 89 17.46 -12.16 -2.91
N GLU A 90 17.62 -12.09 -1.60
CA GLU A 90 16.72 -12.75 -0.65
C GLU A 90 15.36 -12.05 -0.59
N TRP A 91 15.33 -10.72 -0.71
CA TRP A 91 14.09 -9.95 -0.84
C TRP A 91 13.31 -10.38 -2.09
N LYS A 92 13.99 -10.54 -3.24
CA LYS A 92 13.36 -11.05 -4.47
C LYS A 92 12.83 -12.48 -4.31
N ILE A 93 13.56 -13.34 -3.60
CA ILE A 93 13.11 -14.71 -3.31
C ILE A 93 11.86 -14.68 -2.41
N ALA A 94 11.90 -13.91 -1.33
CA ALA A 94 10.79 -13.75 -0.40
C ALA A 94 9.54 -13.22 -1.10
N ASN A 95 9.63 -12.12 -1.85
CA ASN A 95 8.49 -11.57 -2.58
C ASN A 95 7.99 -12.50 -3.68
N LYS A 96 8.87 -13.20 -4.40
CA LYS A 96 8.42 -14.23 -5.36
C LYS A 96 7.60 -15.33 -4.67
N PHE A 97 7.97 -15.72 -3.45
CA PHE A 97 7.24 -16.72 -2.67
C PHE A 97 5.91 -16.16 -2.13
N LEU A 98 5.92 -14.98 -1.49
CA LEU A 98 4.76 -14.32 -0.90
C LEU A 98 3.72 -13.91 -1.95
N ASN A 99 4.15 -13.51 -3.15
CA ASN A 99 3.24 -13.15 -4.26
C ASN A 99 2.28 -14.28 -4.64
N ARG A 100 2.60 -15.54 -4.32
CA ARG A 100 1.68 -16.68 -4.53
C ARG A 100 0.44 -16.64 -3.64
N TYR A 101 0.49 -15.82 -2.60
CA TYR A 101 -0.57 -15.55 -1.63
C TYR A 101 -1.13 -14.12 -1.79
N ASP A 102 -0.74 -13.40 -2.85
CA ASP A 102 -1.00 -11.96 -3.04
C ASP A 102 -0.46 -11.07 -1.91
N LEU A 103 0.68 -11.45 -1.34
CA LEU A 103 1.38 -10.72 -0.29
C LEU A 103 2.77 -10.30 -0.76
N GLU A 104 3.33 -9.27 -0.14
CA GLU A 104 4.70 -8.81 -0.34
C GLU A 104 5.35 -8.34 0.96
N LEU A 105 6.67 -8.36 0.99
CA LEU A 105 7.45 -7.55 1.93
C LEU A 105 7.39 -6.09 1.51
N TRP A 106 7.13 -5.24 2.48
CA TRP A 106 7.07 -3.80 2.36
C TRP A 106 8.05 -3.17 3.33
N TYR A 107 9.05 -2.47 2.79
CA TYR A 107 10.03 -1.77 3.62
C TYR A 107 9.32 -0.69 4.43
N LEU A 108 9.79 -0.43 5.65
CA LEU A 108 9.31 0.70 6.43
C LEU A 108 10.46 1.68 6.63
N ALA A 109 11.19 1.51 7.73
CA ALA A 109 12.18 2.46 8.20
C ALA A 109 13.27 1.69 8.94
N ARG A 110 14.53 2.14 8.83
CA ARG A 110 15.64 1.62 9.65
C ARG A 110 15.81 0.09 9.57
N GLY A 111 15.56 -0.49 8.40
CA GLY A 111 15.70 -1.93 8.18
C GLY A 111 14.50 -2.77 8.62
N SER A 112 13.42 -2.17 9.13
CA SER A 112 12.18 -2.90 9.35
C SER A 112 11.37 -3.04 8.06
N CYS A 113 10.62 -4.12 7.97
CA CYS A 113 9.62 -4.34 6.94
C CYS A 113 8.37 -4.96 7.54
N ILE A 114 7.30 -5.07 6.75
CA ILE A 114 6.08 -5.80 7.09
C ILE A 114 5.69 -6.69 5.94
N ILE A 115 4.88 -7.71 6.22
CA ILE A 115 4.12 -8.45 5.22
C ILE A 115 2.78 -7.73 5.05
N ARG A 116 2.45 -7.32 3.82
CA ARG A 116 1.16 -6.70 3.48
C ARG A 116 0.61 -7.30 2.19
N GLU A 117 -0.61 -6.93 1.81
CA GLU A 117 -1.13 -7.26 0.49
C GLU A 117 -0.35 -6.53 -0.61
N VAL A 118 -0.25 -7.16 -1.78
CA VAL A 118 0.25 -6.48 -2.98
C VAL A 118 -0.66 -5.28 -3.34
N PRO A 119 -0.13 -4.23 -3.99
CA PRO A 119 -0.84 -2.95 -4.16
C PRO A 119 -2.25 -3.09 -4.77
N ASP A 120 -2.40 -3.98 -5.74
CA ASP A 120 -3.65 -4.19 -6.49
C ASP A 120 -4.65 -5.15 -5.83
N PHE A 121 -4.37 -5.64 -4.62
CA PHE A 121 -5.10 -6.75 -4.00
C PHE A 121 -6.61 -6.51 -3.93
N TYR A 122 -7.04 -5.37 -3.40
CA TYR A 122 -8.45 -5.05 -3.28
C TYR A 122 -9.06 -4.68 -4.63
N TYR A 123 -8.34 -3.94 -5.48
CA TYR A 123 -8.85 -3.57 -6.80
C TYR A 123 -9.12 -4.80 -7.67
N LYS A 124 -8.16 -5.72 -7.81
CA LYS A 124 -8.35 -6.94 -8.63
C LYS A 124 -9.47 -7.84 -8.11
N THR A 125 -9.73 -7.79 -6.80
CA THR A 125 -10.71 -8.64 -6.13
C THR A 125 -12.12 -8.08 -6.23
N PHE A 126 -12.30 -6.76 -6.08
CA PHE A 126 -13.62 -6.14 -5.93
C PHE A 126 -14.10 -5.35 -7.16
N LYS A 127 -13.23 -4.93 -8.10
CA LYS A 127 -13.54 -3.96 -9.19
C LYS A 127 -14.77 -4.27 -10.06
N ASP A 128 -15.20 -5.53 -10.12
CA ASP A 128 -16.33 -5.98 -10.94
C ASP A 128 -17.61 -6.22 -10.11
N TYR A 129 -17.50 -6.09 -8.78
CA TYR A 129 -18.57 -6.35 -7.82
C TYR A 129 -19.06 -5.10 -7.10
N VAL A 130 -18.23 -4.08 -6.94
CA VAL A 130 -18.56 -2.86 -6.16
C VAL A 130 -19.24 -1.76 -6.99
N THR A 131 -19.74 -0.75 -6.30
CA THR A 131 -20.21 0.51 -6.89
C THR A 131 -19.07 1.27 -7.59
N ASP A 132 -19.44 2.24 -8.43
CA ASP A 132 -18.47 2.93 -9.29
C ASP A 132 -17.51 3.83 -8.48
N ASP A 133 -17.99 4.42 -7.37
CA ASP A 133 -17.16 5.17 -6.42
C ASP A 133 -16.18 4.25 -5.69
N TYR A 134 -16.63 3.10 -5.17
CA TYR A 134 -15.71 2.13 -4.57
C TYR A 134 -14.69 1.60 -5.58
N LYS A 135 -15.10 1.31 -6.82
CA LYS A 135 -14.20 0.87 -7.88
C LYS A 135 -13.11 1.89 -8.16
N GLU A 136 -13.47 3.17 -8.26
CA GLU A 136 -12.52 4.25 -8.53
C GLU A 136 -11.58 4.49 -7.34
N TYR A 137 -12.12 4.48 -6.11
CA TYR A 137 -11.33 4.55 -4.88
C TYR A 137 -10.29 3.42 -4.80
N LEU A 138 -10.71 2.18 -5.08
CA LEU A 138 -9.82 1.02 -5.08
C LEU A 138 -8.75 1.11 -6.16
N LYS A 139 -9.07 1.71 -7.31
CA LYS A 139 -8.09 1.93 -8.38
C LYS A 139 -7.05 2.98 -7.99
N ILE A 140 -7.48 4.11 -7.44
CA ILE A 140 -6.57 5.18 -6.99
C ILE A 140 -5.65 4.64 -5.90
N THR A 141 -6.21 4.00 -4.86
CA THR A 141 -5.40 3.41 -3.77
C THR A 141 -4.47 2.32 -4.27
N SER A 142 -4.88 1.48 -5.22
CA SER A 142 -4.01 0.47 -5.84
C SER A 142 -2.76 1.09 -6.46
N ASN A 143 -2.90 2.20 -7.18
CA ASN A 143 -1.77 2.90 -7.80
C ASN A 143 -0.90 3.57 -6.73
N GLU A 144 -1.52 4.28 -5.78
CA GLU A 144 -0.80 5.00 -4.73
C GLU A 144 -0.04 4.07 -3.78
N ASN A 145 -0.47 2.81 -3.65
CA ASN A 145 0.18 1.80 -2.83
C ASN A 145 1.42 1.17 -3.48
N GLU A 146 1.73 1.43 -4.75
CA GLU A 146 2.91 0.86 -5.43
C GLU A 146 4.24 1.36 -4.82
N GLU A 147 4.23 2.56 -4.24
CA GLU A 147 5.39 3.16 -3.59
C GLU A 147 4.99 3.95 -2.35
N HIS A 148 5.94 4.18 -1.44
CA HIS A 148 5.71 5.13 -0.36
C HIS A 148 5.57 6.52 -0.94
N TYR A 149 4.60 7.31 -0.46
CA TYR A 149 4.68 8.77 -0.63
C TYR A 149 5.55 9.41 0.46
N VAL A 150 5.62 8.76 1.64
CA VAL A 150 6.44 9.15 2.80
C VAL A 150 7.11 7.93 3.42
N ALA A 151 8.40 8.04 3.70
CA ALA A 151 9.17 7.12 4.54
C ALA A 151 10.31 7.88 5.23
N ASP A 152 10.73 7.42 6.41
CA ASP A 152 11.85 8.02 7.18
C ASP A 152 11.79 9.56 7.31
N SER A 153 10.58 10.11 7.51
CA SER A 153 10.34 11.56 7.64
C SER A 153 10.65 12.39 6.38
N GLY A 154 10.75 11.75 5.21
CA GLY A 154 10.93 12.40 3.91
C GLY A 154 9.83 12.03 2.92
N LEU A 155 9.65 12.89 1.91
CA LEU A 155 8.88 12.52 0.73
C LEU A 155 9.67 11.50 -0.10
N CYS A 156 8.99 10.43 -0.50
CA CYS A 156 9.51 9.42 -1.41
C CYS A 156 9.11 9.68 -2.87
N ILE A 157 8.13 10.56 -3.07
CA ILE A 157 7.65 11.03 -4.37
C ILE A 157 8.01 12.50 -4.57
N THR A 158 7.87 13.01 -5.79
CA THR A 158 8.05 14.44 -6.05
C THR A 158 6.93 15.26 -5.41
N LEU A 159 7.19 16.55 -5.15
CA LEU A 159 6.15 17.46 -4.69
C LEU A 159 5.04 17.63 -5.74
N GLU A 160 5.40 17.63 -7.02
CA GLU A 160 4.45 17.63 -8.15
C GLU A 160 3.50 16.42 -8.09
N GLU A 161 4.04 15.22 -7.89
CA GLU A 161 3.21 14.01 -7.79
C GLU A 161 2.28 14.06 -6.57
N LEU A 162 2.75 14.57 -5.42
CA LEU A 162 1.89 14.79 -4.26
C LEU A 162 0.75 15.76 -4.58
N GLY A 163 1.03 16.83 -5.33
CA GLY A 163 0.02 17.75 -5.87
C GLY A 163 -1.00 17.04 -6.76
N ASP A 164 -0.55 16.19 -7.67
CA ASP A 164 -1.42 15.45 -8.58
C ASP A 164 -2.28 14.41 -7.84
N ARG A 165 -1.77 13.78 -6.77
CA ARG A 165 -2.55 12.93 -5.85
C ARG A 165 -3.64 13.74 -5.13
N ILE A 166 -3.36 14.97 -4.68
CA ILE A 166 -4.37 15.87 -4.09
C ILE A 166 -5.50 16.14 -5.09
N VAL A 167 -5.17 16.53 -6.33
CA VAL A 167 -6.16 16.80 -7.38
C VAL A 167 -7.00 15.56 -7.68
N THR A 168 -6.37 14.38 -7.70
CA THR A 168 -7.08 13.10 -7.92
C THR A 168 -8.16 12.87 -6.86
N TRP A 169 -7.83 13.09 -5.58
CA TRP A 169 -8.80 12.94 -4.49
C TRP A 169 -9.85 14.06 -4.45
N GLU A 170 -9.52 15.29 -4.83
CA GLU A 170 -10.50 16.38 -4.99
C GLU A 170 -11.54 16.07 -6.08
N ASN A 171 -11.07 15.59 -7.24
CA ASN A 171 -11.94 15.17 -8.32
C ASN A 171 -12.85 13.99 -7.92
N PHE A 172 -12.34 13.04 -7.13
CA PHE A 172 -13.15 11.96 -6.58
C PHE A 172 -14.32 12.51 -5.72
N LEU A 173 -14.02 13.44 -4.81
CA LEU A 173 -15.02 14.05 -3.93
C LEU A 173 -16.07 14.85 -4.70
N GLU A 174 -15.66 15.56 -5.76
CA GLU A 174 -16.57 16.29 -6.64
C GLU A 174 -17.48 15.35 -7.45
N LYS A 175 -16.90 14.26 -7.98
CA LYS A 175 -17.61 13.27 -8.79
C LYS A 175 -18.59 12.42 -7.97
N TYR A 176 -18.26 12.11 -6.72
CA TYR A 176 -19.06 11.26 -5.83
C TYR A 176 -19.42 11.96 -4.50
N PRO A 177 -20.23 13.04 -4.55
CA PRO A 177 -20.51 13.86 -3.36
C PRO A 177 -21.29 13.12 -2.27
N ASN A 178 -21.92 11.99 -2.59
CA ASN A 178 -22.70 11.16 -1.67
C ASN A 178 -22.03 9.82 -1.34
N SER A 179 -20.76 9.61 -1.70
CA SER A 179 -20.07 8.34 -1.40
C SER A 179 -19.91 8.14 0.11
N LYS A 180 -20.09 6.89 0.55
CA LYS A 180 -19.77 6.47 1.93
C LYS A 180 -18.27 6.61 2.25
N LEU A 181 -17.41 6.69 1.22
CA LEU A 181 -15.95 6.83 1.35
C LEU A 181 -15.49 8.26 1.63
N ASN A 182 -16.37 9.27 1.53
CA ASN A 182 -15.98 10.68 1.58
C ASN A 182 -15.24 11.06 2.85
N ASN A 183 -15.55 10.47 4.00
CA ASN A 183 -14.80 10.72 5.22
C ASN A 183 -13.35 10.19 5.13
N LYS A 184 -13.14 9.00 4.56
CA LYS A 184 -11.80 8.43 4.35
C LYS A 184 -11.00 9.25 3.35
N VAL A 185 -11.62 9.57 2.21
CA VAL A 185 -10.98 10.37 1.14
C VAL A 185 -10.61 11.77 1.63
N ASN A 186 -11.48 12.43 2.39
CA ASN A 186 -11.15 13.72 3.01
C ASN A 186 -9.95 13.62 3.96
N ASN A 187 -9.84 12.56 4.75
CA ASN A 187 -8.70 12.38 5.66
C ASN A 187 -7.38 12.18 4.91
N ILE A 188 -7.40 11.42 3.80
CA ILE A 188 -6.24 11.23 2.92
C ILE A 188 -5.85 12.56 2.29
N CYS A 189 -6.79 13.22 1.62
CA CYS A 189 -6.59 14.50 0.93
C CYS A 189 -6.08 15.59 1.90
N ASN A 190 -6.63 15.67 3.12
CA ASN A 190 -6.17 16.62 4.13
C ASN A 190 -4.75 16.33 4.64
N SER A 191 -4.36 15.05 4.72
CA SER A 191 -2.99 14.69 5.08
C SER A 191 -2.01 15.10 3.97
N TYR A 192 -2.36 14.82 2.71
CA TYR A 192 -1.55 15.24 1.56
C TYR A 192 -1.43 16.76 1.46
N ARG A 193 -2.53 17.51 1.63
CA ARG A 193 -2.51 18.98 1.67
C ARG A 193 -1.61 19.51 2.78
N ARG A 194 -1.67 18.93 3.97
CA ARG A 194 -0.80 19.32 5.10
C ARG A 194 0.66 19.10 4.72
N ASP A 195 1.00 17.93 4.21
CA ASP A 195 2.39 17.57 3.90
C ASP A 195 2.90 18.32 2.66
N TYR A 196 2.02 18.72 1.73
CA TYR A 196 2.34 19.59 0.60
C TYR A 196 2.64 21.03 1.02
N ILE A 197 1.87 21.59 1.96
CA ILE A 197 1.99 23.00 2.39
C ILE A 197 3.07 23.18 3.45
N LEU A 198 3.08 22.33 4.48
CA LEU A 198 3.94 22.46 5.66
C LEU A 198 5.18 21.59 5.60
N GLY A 199 5.20 20.66 4.66
CA GLY A 199 6.19 19.61 4.59
C GLY A 199 5.87 18.41 5.46
N VAL A 200 6.49 17.28 5.12
CA VAL A 200 6.52 16.08 5.97
C VAL A 200 7.27 16.40 7.26
N PRO A 201 6.72 16.09 8.45
CA PRO A 201 7.40 16.32 9.71
C PRO A 201 8.78 15.66 9.73
N GLY A 202 9.85 16.46 9.90
CA GLY A 202 11.24 15.99 9.93
C GLY A 202 11.97 16.05 8.58
N GLY A 203 11.30 16.41 7.49
CA GLY A 203 11.90 16.56 6.16
C GLY A 203 12.61 17.90 5.96
N ILE A 204 13.68 17.90 5.16
CA ILE A 204 14.33 19.14 4.68
C ILE A 204 13.70 19.50 3.33
N TYR A 205 13.01 20.64 3.27
CA TYR A 205 12.38 21.14 2.04
C TYR A 205 13.29 22.12 1.30
N ASP A 206 13.43 21.94 -0.01
CA ASP A 206 13.93 23.00 -0.89
C ASP A 206 12.78 23.98 -1.18
N TYR A 207 12.80 25.10 -0.47
CA TYR A 207 11.77 26.14 -0.58
C TYR A 207 11.69 26.79 -1.97
N LYS A 208 12.77 26.77 -2.78
CA LYS A 208 12.74 27.36 -4.12
C LYS A 208 11.94 26.50 -5.09
N GLU A 209 12.26 25.21 -5.15
CA GLU A 209 11.53 24.22 -5.95
C GLU A 209 10.06 24.16 -5.51
N SER A 210 9.83 24.22 -4.20
CA SER A 210 8.48 24.26 -3.63
C SER A 210 7.66 25.48 -4.09
N THR A 211 8.30 26.63 -4.31
CA THR A 211 7.61 27.86 -4.74
C THR A 211 7.17 27.79 -6.20
N GLU A 212 8.01 27.26 -7.09
CA GLU A 212 7.66 27.09 -8.51
C GLU A 212 6.52 26.09 -8.67
N GLU A 213 6.59 24.97 -7.95
CA GLU A 213 5.55 23.95 -7.96
C GLU A 213 4.24 24.45 -7.33
N TYR A 214 4.30 25.17 -6.22
CA TYR A 214 3.13 25.83 -5.65
C TYR A 214 2.42 26.74 -6.65
N ASN A 215 3.16 27.54 -7.41
CA ASN A 215 2.59 28.40 -8.44
C ASN A 215 1.94 27.61 -9.59
N ARG A 216 2.54 26.48 -10.00
CA ARG A 216 1.95 25.55 -10.98
C ARG A 216 0.62 25.00 -10.47
N PHE A 217 0.62 24.47 -9.25
CA PHE A 217 -0.55 23.85 -8.62
C PHE A 217 -1.72 24.83 -8.49
N ILE A 218 -1.47 26.04 -7.97
CA ILE A 218 -2.51 27.08 -7.85
C ILE A 218 -3.08 27.45 -9.23
N LYS A 219 -2.24 27.56 -10.26
CA LYS A 219 -2.70 27.84 -11.63
C LYS A 219 -3.60 26.73 -12.18
N ASN A 220 -3.27 25.47 -11.91
CA ASN A 220 -4.05 24.32 -12.35
C ASN A 220 -5.45 24.31 -11.71
N ILE A 221 -5.54 24.52 -10.39
CA ILE A 221 -6.84 24.60 -9.67
C ILE A 221 -7.68 25.75 -10.23
N LEU A 222 -7.10 26.94 -10.39
CA LEU A 222 -7.82 28.11 -10.92
C LEU A 222 -8.33 27.88 -12.35
N THR A 223 -7.57 27.14 -13.17
CA THR A 223 -7.96 26.82 -14.55
C THR A 223 -9.09 25.79 -14.59
N ALA A 224 -9.04 24.76 -13.73
CA ALA A 224 -10.10 23.76 -13.62
C ALA A 224 -11.42 24.39 -13.15
N GLN A 225 -11.37 25.29 -12.17
CA GLN A 225 -12.56 26.02 -11.70
C GLN A 225 -13.18 26.92 -12.78
N GLN A 226 -12.40 27.46 -13.72
CA GLN A 226 -12.91 28.30 -14.80
C GLN A 226 -13.56 27.52 -15.95
N GLN A 227 -13.28 26.22 -16.08
CA GLN A 227 -13.91 25.37 -17.11
C GLN A 227 -15.25 24.77 -16.67
N ASN A 228 -15.57 24.85 -15.38
CA ASN A 228 -16.83 24.37 -14.79
C ASN A 228 -17.91 25.47 -14.67
N PHE A 229 -17.75 26.62 -15.35
CA PHE A 229 -18.74 27.70 -15.48
C PHE A 229 -19.05 28.05 -16.94
#